data_AF-A0A8X7VSE5-F1
#
_entry.id   AF-A0A8X7VSE5-F1
#
_cell.length_a   1.000
_cell.length_b   1.000
_cell.length_c   1.000
_cell.angle_alpha   90.00
_cell.angle_beta   90.00
_cell.angle_gamma   90.00
#
_symmetry.space_group_name_H-M   'P 1'
#
loop_
_entity.id
_entity.type
_entity.pdbx_description
1 polymer ?
#
loop_
_entity_poly.entity_id
_entity_poly.type
_entity_poly.pdbx_seq_one_letter_code
_entity_poly.pdbx_strand_id
1 'polypeptide(L)' 'MDTTVKLGILQVWQAAIYELWKERNRRVHEGLTLPPACIMRYISETLRDKCSAFFFLSHPLGPRLAQFWFDPP' A
#
# COMPACT_ATOMS: atom_id res chain seq x y z
N MET A 1 -21.09 2.73 -5.75
CA MET A 1 -19.66 2.34 -5.79
C MET A 1 -19.49 1.16 -4.86
N ASP A 2 -18.90 0.06 -5.31
CA ASP A 2 -18.66 -1.13 -4.49
C ASP A 2 -17.82 -0.78 -3.25
N THR A 3 -18.21 -1.27 -2.08
CA THR A 3 -17.52 -1.02 -0.81
C THR A 3 -16.06 -1.44 -0.85
N THR A 4 -15.74 -2.54 -1.54
CA THR A 4 -14.38 -3.05 -1.74
C THR A 4 -13.55 -2.09 -2.58
N VAL A 5 -14.12 -1.53 -3.65
CA VAL A 5 -13.43 -0.53 -4.49
C VAL A 5 -13.14 0.73 -3.69
N LYS A 6 -14.10 1.22 -2.90
CA LYS A 6 -13.90 2.38 -2.02
C LYS A 6 -12.77 2.12 -1.00
N LEU A 7 -12.78 0.95 -0.37
CA LEU A 7 -11.76 0.56 0.60
C LEU A 7 -10.39 0.37 -0.05
N GLY A 8 -10.34 -0.22 -1.26
CA GLY A 8 -9.13 -0.29 -2.08
C GLY A 8 -8.55 1.10 -2.30
N ILE A 9 -9.33 2.03 -2.87
CA ILE A 9 -8.88 3.41 -3.10
C ILE A 9 -8.31 4.05 -1.82
N LEU A 10 -8.99 3.91 -0.68
CA LEU A 10 -8.49 4.43 0.61
C LEU A 10 -7.17 3.75 1.04
N GLN A 11 -7.02 2.46 0.79
CA GLN A 11 -5.82 1.69 1.11
C GLN A 11 -4.61 2.18 0.30
N VAL A 12 -4.75 2.40 -1.01
CA VAL A 12 -3.65 2.91 -1.85
C VAL A 12 -3.32 4.36 -1.53
N TRP A 13 -4.31 5.19 -1.23
CA TRP A 13 -4.07 6.55 -0.76
C TRP A 13 -3.24 6.57 0.51
N GLN A 14 -3.59 5.73 1.48
CA GLN A 14 -2.86 5.63 2.74
C GLN A 14 -1.42 5.11 2.53
N ALA A 15 -1.23 4.10 1.68
CA ALA A 15 0.09 3.58 1.34
C ALA A 15 0.97 4.62 0.64
N ALA A 16 0.40 5.34 -0.34
CA ALA A 16 1.10 6.38 -1.08
C ALA A 16 1.55 7.54 -0.18
N ILE A 17 0.64 8.07 0.65
CA ILE A 17 0.97 9.16 1.58
C ILE A 17 2.07 8.73 2.56
N TYR A 18 1.98 7.51 3.08
CA TYR A 18 2.97 6.98 4.02
C TYR A 18 4.37 6.85 3.40
N GLU A 19 4.48 6.24 2.21
CA GLU A 19 5.78 6.05 1.56
C GLU A 19 6.36 7.37 1.03
N LEU A 20 5.54 8.33 0.60
CA LEU A 20 6.01 9.68 0.26
C LEU A 20 6.52 10.44 1.48
N TRP A 21 5.83 10.35 2.62
CA TRP A 21 6.29 10.93 3.87
C TRP A 21 7.62 10.32 4.32
N LYS A 22 7.76 8.99 4.21
CA LYS A 22 8.98 8.26 4.54
C LYS A 22 10.14 8.64 3.63
N GLU A 23 9.92 8.78 2.32
CA GLU A 23 10.90 9.29 1.37
C GLU A 23 11.33 10.72 1.69
N ARG A 24 10.37 11.61 2.02
CA ARG A 24 10.71 12.98 2.44
C ARG A 24 11.62 12.97 3.66
N ASN A 25 11.31 12.16 4.67
CA ASN A 25 12.12 12.05 5.88
C ASN A 25 13.52 11.48 5.56
N ARG A 26 13.59 10.48 4.68
CA ARG A 26 14.87 9.95 4.19
C ARG A 26 15.73 11.04 3.56
N ARG A 27 15.16 11.87 2.69
CA ARG A 27 15.90 13.00 2.10
C ARG A 27 16.40 13.99 3.15
N VAL A 28 15.58 14.29 4.16
CA VAL A 28 15.92 15.24 5.23
C VAL A 28 17.03 14.70 6.14
N HIS A 29 16.98 13.42 6.51
CA HIS A 29 17.88 12.85 7.52
C HIS A 29 19.10 12.14 6.94
N GLU A 30 18.96 11.49 5.77
CA GLU A 30 20.01 10.69 5.14
C GLU A 30 20.63 11.41 3.93
N GLY A 31 19.99 12.46 3.41
CA GLY A 31 20.43 13.17 2.18
C GLY A 31 20.25 12.35 0.89
N LEU A 32 19.62 11.17 0.97
CA LEU A 32 19.44 10.25 -0.15
C LEU A 32 18.06 10.43 -0.77
N THR A 33 17.99 10.41 -2.10
CA THR A 33 16.74 10.39 -2.85
C THR A 33 16.59 9.04 -3.55
N LEU A 34 15.46 8.38 -3.32
CA LEU A 34 15.16 7.15 -4.03
C LEU A 34 14.68 7.42 -5.46
N PRO A 35 14.98 6.51 -6.41
CA PRO A 35 14.32 6.51 -7.70
C PRO A 35 12.80 6.36 -7.52
N PRO A 36 11.96 7.04 -8.33
CA PRO A 36 10.50 6.93 -8.26
C PRO A 36 9.99 5.47 -8.35
N ALA A 37 10.67 4.63 -9.14
CA ALA A 37 10.35 3.21 -9.25
C ALA A 37 10.49 2.45 -7.90
N CYS A 38 11.46 2.83 -7.07
CA CYS A 38 11.60 2.25 -5.73
C CYS A 38 10.44 2.66 -4.81
N ILE A 39 9.99 3.91 -4.89
CA ILE A 39 8.85 4.42 -4.11
C ILE A 39 7.57 3.69 -4.55
N MET A 40 7.34 3.54 -5.86
CA MET A 40 6.20 2.78 -6.39
C MET A 40 6.21 1.32 -5.90
N ARG A 41 7.38 0.67 -5.89
CA ARG A 41 7.52 -0.68 -5.34
C ARG A 41 7.15 -0.72 -3.85
N TYR A 42 7.64 0.23 -3.05
CA TYR A 42 7.31 0.28 -1.61
C TYR A 42 5.82 0.54 -1.33
N ILE A 43 5.14 1.31 -2.18
CA ILE A 43 3.69 1.48 -2.09
C ILE A 43 3.00 0.13 -2.32
N SER A 44 3.39 -0.63 -3.36
CA SER A 44 2.85 -1.96 -3.64
C SER A 44 3.14 -2.98 -2.53
N GLU A 45 4.34 -2.94 -1.95
CA GLU A 45 4.71 -3.76 -0.79
C GLU A 45 3.84 -3.41 0.42
N THR A 46 3.66 -2.12 0.73
CA THR A 46 2.79 -1.65 1.82
C THR A 46 1.33 -2.09 1.65
N LEU A 47 0.82 -2.06 0.41
CA LEU A 47 -0.51 -2.58 0.08
C LEU A 47 -0.61 -4.08 0.39
N ARG A 48 0.38 -4.86 -0.06
CA ARG A 48 0.44 -6.31 0.15
C ARG A 48 0.54 -6.65 1.63
N ASP A 49 1.41 -5.97 2.37
CA ASP A 49 1.60 -6.17 3.81
C ASP A 49 0.31 -5.93 4.58
N LYS A 50 -0.46 -4.91 4.19
CA LYS A 50 -1.76 -4.62 4.81
C LYS A 50 -2.82 -5.69 4.51
N CYS A 51 -2.84 -6.22 3.28
CA CYS A 51 -3.70 -7.35 2.94
C CYS A 51 -3.31 -8.61 3.74
N SER A 52 -2.01 -8.91 3.82
CA SER A 52 -1.45 -10.02 4.61
C SER A 52 -1.79 -9.87 6.09
N ALA A 53 -1.65 -8.68 6.66
CA ALA A 53 -2.01 -8.41 8.05
C ALA A 53 -3.50 -8.69 8.33
N PHE A 54 -4.40 -8.25 7.44
CA PHE A 54 -5.83 -8.59 7.58
C PHE A 54 -6.10 -10.08 7.43
N PHE A 55 -5.40 -10.77 6.54
CA PHE A 55 -5.51 -12.22 6.40
C PHE A 55 -5.08 -12.95 7.68
N PHE A 56 -3.94 -12.60 8.27
CA PHE A 56 -3.47 -13.21 9.53
C PHE A 56 -4.40 -12.90 10.72
N LEU A 57 -5.08 -11.76 10.70
CA LEU A 57 -6.12 -11.42 11.68
C LEU A 57 -7.47 -12.09 11.39
N SER A 58 -7.54 -12.98 10.40
CA SER A 58 -8.79 -13.64 9.95
C SER A 58 -9.88 -12.64 9.55
N HIS A 59 -9.50 -11.44 9.13
CA HIS A 59 -10.42 -10.40 8.71
C HIS A 59 -10.83 -10.62 7.24
N PRO A 60 -12.14 -10.65 6.90
CA PRO A 60 -12.62 -11.02 5.57
C PRO A 60 -12.19 -10.03 4.47
N LEU A 61 -11.75 -8.83 4.84
CA LEU A 61 -11.20 -7.85 3.90
C LEU A 61 -9.82 -8.23 3.36
N GLY A 62 -9.03 -9.05 4.07
CA GLY A 62 -7.68 -9.41 3.64
C GLY A 62 -7.68 -10.09 2.27
N PRO A 63 -8.36 -11.25 2.12
CA PRO A 63 -8.49 -11.93 0.83
C PRO A 63 -9.16 -11.06 -0.24
N ARG A 64 -10.21 -10.29 0.11
CA ARG A 64 -10.95 -9.47 -0.86
C ARG A 64 -10.12 -8.33 -1.44
N LEU A 65 -9.35 -7.64 -0.60
CA LEU A 65 -8.46 -6.57 -1.05
C LEU A 65 -7.24 -7.14 -1.77
N ALA A 66 -6.71 -8.29 -1.33
CA ALA A 66 -5.64 -8.99 -2.04
C ALA A 66 -6.07 -9.36 -3.45
N GLN A 67 -7.26 -9.95 -3.59
CA GLN A 67 -7.83 -10.28 -4.90
C GLN A 67 -7.98 -9.01 -5.75
N PHE A 68 -8.62 -7.96 -5.21
CA PHE A 68 -8.80 -6.69 -5.92
C PHE A 68 -7.49 -6.08 -6.47
N TRP A 69 -6.38 -6.20 -5.74
CA TRP A 69 -5.11 -5.59 -6.12
C TRP A 69 -4.17 -6.46 -6.94
N PHE A 70 -4.19 -7.78 -6.71
CA PHE A 70 -3.15 -8.68 -7.21
C PHE A 70 -3.70 -9.80 -8.10
N ASP A 71 -4.99 -10.09 -8.04
CA ASP A 71 -5.68 -10.96 -8.99
C ASP A 71 -6.67 -10.13 -9.82
N PRO A 72 -6.22 -9.54 -10.94
CA PRO A 72 -7.15 -8.94 -11.88
C PRO A 72 -8.17 -9.98 -12.37
N PRO A 73 -9.37 -9.56 -12.81
CA PRO A 73 -10.45 -10.45 -13.23
C PRO A 73 -10.05 -11.38 -14.38
#